data_AF-A0A9D0IG06-F1
#
_entry.id   AF-A0A9D0IG06-F1
#
_cell.length_a   1.000
_cell.length_b   1.000
_cell.length_c   1.000
_cell.angle_alpha   90.00
_cell.angle_beta   90.00
_cell.angle_gamma   90.00
#
_symmetry.space_group_name_H-M   'P 1'
#
loop_
_entity.id
_entity.type
_entity.pdbx_description
1 polymer ?
#
loop_
_entity_poly.entity_id
_entity_poly.type
_entity_poly.pdbx_seq_one_letter_code
_entity_poly.pdbx_strand_id
1 'polypeptide(L)' 'MSTQESQPANEVLSVAQFCNLYGISRALFYRLRNEGRAPRVFKVGRRVLITRAEADAWLKRISEENVA' A
#
# COMPACT_ATOMS: atom_id res chain seq x y z
N MET A 1 -9.35 24.04 21.93
CA MET A 1 -8.51 22.84 21.71
C MET A 1 -9.37 21.86 20.92
N SER A 2 -9.29 21.91 19.59
CA SER A 2 -10.04 20.99 18.74
C SER A 2 -9.35 19.64 18.78
N THR A 3 -9.87 18.74 19.60
CA THR A 3 -9.54 17.32 19.58
C THR A 3 -9.97 16.81 18.21
N GLN A 4 -9.04 16.78 17.27
CA GLN A 4 -9.29 16.27 15.93
C GLN A 4 -9.44 14.76 16.08
N GLU A 5 -10.69 14.31 16.12
CA GLU A 5 -11.06 12.90 16.07
C GLU A 5 -10.30 12.24 14.93
N SER A 6 -9.36 11.38 15.29
CA SER A 6 -8.60 10.57 14.35
C SER A 6 -9.61 9.67 13.65
N GLN A 7 -10.07 10.09 12.47
CA GLN A 7 -10.87 9.27 11.57
C GLN A 7 -10.21 7.88 11.48
N PRO A 8 -10.96 6.78 11.50
CA PRO A 8 -10.37 5.45 11.35
C PRO A 8 -9.64 5.46 10.01
N ALA A 9 -8.31 5.53 10.09
CA ALA A 9 -7.43 5.57 8.95
C ALA A 9 -7.76 4.33 8.14
N ASN A 10 -8.44 4.53 7.00
CA ASN A 10 -9.03 3.49 6.17
C ASN A 10 -8.16 2.22 6.21
N GLU A 11 -8.63 1.16 6.87
CA GLU A 11 -7.82 -0.06 7.07
C GLU A 11 -7.45 -0.72 5.74
N VAL A 12 -8.12 -0.29 4.67
CA VAL A 12 -7.93 -0.73 3.29
C VAL A 12 -7.66 0.46 2.36
N LEU A 13 -6.65 0.28 1.51
CA LEU A 13 -6.20 1.20 0.48
C LEU A 13 -6.49 0.59 -0.89
N SER A 14 -6.99 1.38 -1.83
CA SER A 14 -6.91 1.01 -3.24
C SER A 14 -5.47 1.12 -3.74
N VAL A 15 -5.17 0.47 -4.87
CA VAL A 15 -3.89 0.63 -5.57
C VAL A 15 -3.54 2.11 -5.81
N ALA A 16 -4.54 2.93 -6.17
CA ALA A 16 -4.35 4.35 -6.40
C ALA A 16 -3.96 5.10 -5.11
N GLN A 17 -4.65 4.83 -4.00
CA GLN A 17 -4.33 5.44 -2.71
C GLN A 17 -2.95 5.00 -2.22
N PHE A 18 -2.61 3.72 -2.35
CA PHE A 18 -1.29 3.20 -2.03
C PHE A 18 -0.20 3.92 -2.84
N CYS A 19 -0.36 4.03 -4.16
CA CYS A 19 0.58 4.73 -5.02
C CYS A 19 0.80 6.18 -4.58
N ASN A 20 -0.28 6.91 -4.28
CA ASN A 20 -0.19 8.29 -3.81
C ASN A 20 0.49 8.41 -2.44
N LEU A 21 0.19 7.49 -1.52
CA LEU A 21 0.67 7.54 -0.14
C LEU A 21 2.15 7.19 -0.01
N TYR A 22 2.62 6.20 -0.77
CA TYR A 22 4.01 5.75 -0.75
C TYR A 22 4.86 6.39 -1.86
N GLY A 23 4.31 7.36 -2.60
CA GLY A 23 5.04 8.12 -3.61
C GLY A 23 5.50 7.31 -4.83
N ILE A 24 4.79 6.23 -5.18
CA ILE A 24 5.15 5.38 -6.32
C ILE A 24 4.13 5.48 -7.46
N SER A 25 4.58 5.29 -8.69
CA SER A 25 3.68 5.25 -9.84
C SER A 25 2.88 3.95 -9.90
N ARG A 26 1.66 3.99 -10.46
CA ARG A 26 0.87 2.78 -10.71
C ARG A 26 1.61 1.79 -11.61
N ALA A 27 2.39 2.29 -12.57
CA ALA A 27 3.21 1.45 -13.45
C ALA A 27 4.27 0.68 -12.64
N LEU A 28 4.96 1.35 -11.71
CA LEU A 28 5.90 0.71 -10.81
C LEU A 28 5.21 -0.36 -9.94
N PHE A 29 4.04 -0.05 -9.39
CA PHE A 29 3.25 -1.02 -8.62
C PHE A 29 2.95 -2.28 -9.41
N TYR A 30 2.47 -2.16 -10.66
CA TYR A 30 2.16 -3.34 -11.48
C TYR A 30 3.42 -4.12 -11.89
N ARG A 31 4.55 -3.43 -12.11
CA ARG A 31 5.84 -4.09 -12.34
C ARG A 31 6.27 -4.91 -11.11
N LEU A 32 6.27 -4.29 -9.92
CA LEU A 32 6.56 -4.98 -8.66
C LEU A 32 5.60 -6.14 -8.42
N ARG A 33 4.34 -6.02 -8.83
CA ARG A 33 3.36 -7.10 -8.70
C ARG A 33 3.70 -8.29 -9.59
N ASN A 34 4.11 -8.05 -10.84
CA ASN A 34 4.55 -9.10 -11.75
C ASN A 34 5.84 -9.77 -11.26
N GLU A 35 6.72 -9.01 -10.58
CA GLU A 35 7.93 -9.51 -9.94
C GLU A 35 7.67 -10.22 -8.59
N GLY A 36 6.43 -10.24 -8.09
CA GLY A 36 6.10 -10.81 -6.77
C GLY A 36 6.55 -9.97 -5.56
N ARG A 37 7.00 -8.73 -5.81
CA ARG A 37 7.56 -7.79 -4.82
C ARG A 37 6.56 -6.75 -4.32
N ALA A 38 5.39 -6.62 -4.93
CA ALA A 38 4.30 -5.75 -4.45
C ALA A 38 3.74 -6.20 -3.09
N PRO A 39 3.04 -5.32 -2.34
CA PRO A 39 2.27 -5.72 -1.17
C PRO A 39 1.18 -6.74 -1.55
N ARG A 40 0.77 -7.57 -0.59
CA ARG A 40 -0.35 -8.49 -0.81
C ARG A 40 -1.61 -7.68 -1.06
N VAL A 41 -2.32 -8.08 -2.11
CA VAL A 41 -3.59 -7.46 -2.50
C VAL A 41 -4.69 -8.50 -2.52
N PHE A 42 -5.92 -8.05 -2.25
CA PHE A 42 -7.11 -8.87 -2.37
C PHE A 42 -8.10 -8.20 -3.33
N LYS A 43 -8.88 -9.02 -4.03
CA LYS A 43 -9.88 -8.56 -4.99
C LYS A 43 -11.26 -8.61 -4.33
N VAL A 44 -12.02 -7.51 -4.46
CA VAL A 44 -13.43 -7.43 -4.06
C VAL A 44 -14.21 -6.97 -5.29
N GLY A 45 -14.84 -7.94 -5.98
CA GLY A 45 -15.47 -7.70 -7.27
C GLY A 45 -14.49 -7.13 -8.30
N ARG A 46 -14.73 -5.90 -8.76
CA ARG A 46 -13.87 -5.19 -9.72
C ARG A 46 -12.73 -4.40 -9.06
N ARG A 47 -12.71 -4.28 -7.73
CA ARG A 47 -11.74 -3.47 -6.99
C ARG A 47 -10.58 -4.32 -6.49
N VAL A 48 -9.38 -3.77 -6.53
CA VAL A 48 -8.19 -4.32 -5.89
C VAL A 48 -7.86 -3.46 -4.69
N LEU A 49 -7.82 -4.09 -3.52
CA LEU A 49 -7.59 -3.45 -2.24
C LEU A 49 -6.35 -4.04 -1.56
N ILE A 50 -5.76 -3.25 -0.69
CA ILE A 50 -4.52 -3.51 0.03
C ILE A 50 -4.80 -3.12 1.48
N THR A 51 -4.69 -4.05 2.43
CA THR A 51 -4.83 -3.66 3.83
C THR A 51 -3.66 -2.78 4.25
N ARG A 52 -3.85 -1.89 5.22
CA ARG A 52 -2.77 -1.06 5.76
C ARG A 52 -1.62 -1.90 6.31
N ALA A 53 -1.93 -2.99 7.02
CA ALA A 53 -0.94 -3.92 7.55
C ALA A 53 -0.03 -4.50 6.45
N GLU A 54 -0.60 -4.95 5.34
CA GLU A 54 0.18 -5.46 4.19
C GLU A 54 1.00 -4.38 3.49
N ALA A 55 0.49 -3.14 3.43
CA ALA A 55 1.24 -2.01 2.88
C ALA A 55 2.45 -1.65 3.76
N ASP A 56 2.29 -1.68 5.08
CA ASP A 56 3.36 -1.42 6.04
C ASP A 56 4.38 -2.56 6.09
N ALA A 57 3.92 -3.82 6.03
CA ALA A 57 4.78 -4.99 5.93
C ALA A 57 5.64 -4.96 4.65
N TRP A 58 5.03 -4.53 3.54
CA TRP A 58 5.76 -4.29 2.30
C TRP A 58 6.83 -3.22 2.44
N LEU A 59 6.50 -2.07 3.04
CA LEU A 59 7.47 -0.98 3.25
C LEU A 59 8.66 -1.45 4.07
N LYS A 60 8.40 -2.20 5.15
CA LYS A 60 9.46 -2.79 5.97
C LYS A 60 10.36 -3.70 5.13
N ARG A 61 9.78 -4.64 4.38
CA ARG A 61 10.52 -5.56 3.51
C ARG A 61 11.38 -4.82 2.46
N ILE A 62 10.82 -3.83 1.76
CA ILE A 62 11.59 -3.09 0.75
C ILE A 62 12.65 -2.20 1.37
N SER A 63 12.41 -1.64 2.56
CA SER A 63 13.42 -0.85 3.26
C SER A 63 14.59 -1.74 3.66
N GLU A 64 14.33 -2.94 4.19
CA GLU A 64 15.36 -3.92 4.57
C GLU A 64 16.12 -4.46 3.35
N GLU A 65 15.42 -4.76 2.25
CA GLU A 65 16.02 -5.28 1.00
C GLU A 65 16.92 -4.24 0.31
N ASN A 66 16.66 -2.94 0.50
CA ASN A 66 17.39 -1.86 -0.17
C ASN A 66 18.19 -0.99 0.81
N VAL A 67 18.50 -1.48 2.03
CA VAL A 67 19.54 -0.85 2.86
C VAL A 67 20.89 -1.13 2.20
N ALA A 68 21.50 -0.07 1.68
CA ALA A 68 22.87 -0.06 1.17
C ALA A 68 23.89 0.07 2.31
#